data_AF-E6X1V1-F1
#
_entry.id   AF-E6X1V1-F1
#
_cell.length_a   1.000
_cell.length_b   1.000
_cell.length_c   1.000
_cell.angle_alpha   90.00
_cell.angle_beta   90.00
_cell.angle_gamma   90.00
#
_symmetry.space_group_name_H-M   'P 1'
#
loop_
_entity.id
_entity.type
_entity.pdbx_description
1 polymer ?
#
loop_
_entity_poly.entity_id
_entity_poly.type
_entity_poly.pdbx_seq_one_letter_code
_entity_poly.pdbx_strand_id
1 'polypeptide(L)'
;MKYITVSDVVKKPSIVTNATEVTLIEDAKRHIAKSVVIPYALYKQLRSKLEEELYLLENAQALNEEAYEEFLEIESVAEDLGR
;
A
#
# COMPACT_ATOMS: atom_id res chain seq x y z
N MET A 1 -3.25 9.86 12.21
CA MET A 1 -1.86 9.70 11.75
C MET A 1 -0.96 10.20 12.86
N LYS A 2 -0.09 9.34 13.35
CA LYS A 2 0.69 9.55 14.57
C LYS A 2 2.14 9.86 14.22
N TYR A 3 2.76 10.75 14.98
CA TYR A 3 4.18 11.06 14.84
C TYR A 3 4.91 10.63 16.11
N ILE A 4 5.96 9.84 15.94
CA ILE A 4 6.82 9.40 17.04
C ILE A 4 8.28 9.54 16.62
N THR A 5 9.16 9.68 17.60
CA THR A 5 10.59 9.70 17.34
C THR A 5 11.17 8.28 17.40
N VAL A 6 12.34 8.08 16.80
CA VAL A 6 13.12 6.84 16.98
C VAL A 6 13.36 6.56 18.48
N SER A 7 13.54 7.58 19.31
CA SER A 7 13.74 7.42 20.75
C SER A 7 12.50 6.87 21.46
N ASP A 8 11.30 7.23 21.00
CA ASP A 8 10.04 6.72 21.57
C ASP A 8 9.84 5.24 21.24
N VAL A 9 10.27 4.81 20.05
CA VAL A 9 10.26 3.40 19.66
C VAL A 9 11.18 2.56 20.56
N VAL A 10 12.38 3.06 20.87
CA VAL A 10 13.32 2.37 21.76
C VAL A 10 12.77 2.28 23.19
N LYS A 11 12.13 3.35 23.69
CA LYS A 11 11.57 3.38 25.04
C LYS A 11 10.30 2.54 25.18
N LYS A 12 9.47 2.47 24.15
CA LYS A 12 8.21 1.71 24.16
C LYS A 12 7.96 1.05 22.79
N PRO A 13 8.55 -0.13 22.55
CA PRO A 13 8.39 -0.86 21.29
C PRO A 13 6.94 -1.24 20.97
N SER A 14 6.07 -1.35 22.00
CA SER A 14 4.67 -1.69 21.83
C SER A 14 3.89 -0.70 20.95
N ILE A 15 4.40 0.52 20.79
CA ILE A 15 3.79 1.56 19.95
C ILE A 15 3.80 1.16 18.47
N VAL A 16 4.81 0.41 18.01
CA VAL A 16 4.93 -0.04 16.62
C VAL A 16 4.42 -1.46 16.41
N THR A 17 4.51 -2.35 17.41
CA THR A 17 4.02 -3.73 17.24
C THR A 17 2.49 -3.83 17.19
N ASN A 18 1.78 -2.97 17.92
CA ASN A 18 0.31 -2.92 17.95
C ASN A 18 -0.21 -1.58 17.40
N ALA A 19 0.34 -1.13 16.27
CA ALA A 19 -0.09 0.10 15.63
C ALA A 19 -1.54 -0.03 15.13
N THR A 20 -2.44 0.80 15.68
CA THR A 20 -3.85 0.91 15.27
C THR A 20 -4.06 1.96 14.17
N GLU A 21 -3.09 2.84 13.96
CA GLU A 21 -3.12 3.88 12.94
C GLU A 21 -1.75 4.02 12.27
N VAL A 22 -1.73 4.66 11.09
CA VAL A 22 -0.48 4.98 10.38
C VAL A 22 0.39 5.88 11.25
N THR A 23 1.61 5.42 11.51
CA THR A 23 2.56 6.08 12.41
C THR A 23 3.84 6.40 11.65
N LEU A 24 4.21 7.67 11.62
CA LEU A 24 5.43 8.16 11.02
C LEU A 24 6.52 8.27 12.10
N ILE A 25 7.68 7.70 11.81
CA ILE A 25 8.84 7.67 12.69
C ILE A 25 9.86 8.68 12.19
N GLU A 26 10.17 9.67 13.04
CA GLU A 26 11.09 10.75 12.74
C GLU A 26 12.39 10.64 13.52
N ASP A 27 13.46 11.17 12.92
CA ASP A 27 14.67 11.49 13.66
C ASP A 27 14.45 12.74 14.52
N ALA A 28 14.48 12.59 15.84
CA ALA A 28 14.24 13.68 16.79
C ALA A 28 15.18 14.89 16.60
N LYS A 29 16.38 14.70 16.03
CA LYS A 29 17.36 15.78 15.86
C LYS A 29 17.24 16.49 14.51
N ARG A 30 16.80 15.78 13.48
CA ARG A 30 16.78 16.29 12.10
C ARG A 30 15.37 16.61 11.59
N HIS A 31 14.33 16.19 12.31
CA HIS A 31 12.93 16.25 11.87
C HIS A 31 12.73 15.66 10.47
N ILE A 32 13.49 14.60 10.17
CA ILE A 32 13.40 13.86 8.90
C ILE A 32 12.60 12.59 9.18
N ALA A 33 11.57 12.37 8.37
CA ALA A 33 10.83 11.12 8.31
C ALA A 33 11.77 9.99 7.88
N LYS A 34 11.96 8.98 8.74
CA LYS A 34 12.80 7.82 8.44
C LYS A 34 12.00 6.61 8.02
N SER A 35 10.85 6.40 8.64
CA SER A 35 10.05 5.20 8.40
C SER A 35 8.58 5.45 8.67
N VAL A 36 7.73 4.63 8.06
CA VAL A 36 6.29 4.64 8.29
C VAL A 36 5.88 3.24 8.71
N VAL A 37 5.08 3.14 9.76
CA VAL A 37 4.46 1.91 10.21
C VAL A 37 2.98 1.98 9.89
N ILE A 38 2.49 0.95 9.21
CA ILE A 38 1.11 0.83 8.75
C ILE A 38 0.48 -0.36 9.49
N PRO A 39 -0.74 -0.24 10.02
CA PRO A 39 -1.47 -1.37 10.56
C PRO A 39 -1.58 -2.51 9.54
N TYR A 40 -1.38 -3.76 9.97
CA TYR A 40 -1.32 -4.90 9.07
C TYR A 40 -2.58 -5.09 8.21
N ALA A 41 -3.76 -4.82 8.78
CA ALA A 41 -5.02 -4.87 8.04
C ALA A 41 -5.05 -3.84 6.89
N LEU A 42 -4.58 -2.62 7.15
CA LEU A 42 -4.49 -1.58 6.13
C LEU A 42 -3.43 -1.92 5.08
N TYR A 43 -2.29 -2.49 5.49
CA TYR A 43 -1.27 -2.98 4.55
C TYR A 43 -1.84 -4.02 3.58
N LYS A 44 -2.62 -5.00 4.06
CA LYS A 44 -3.25 -6.01 3.19
C LYS A 44 -4.16 -5.38 2.14
N GLN A 45 -5.03 -4.46 2.56
CA GLN A 45 -5.94 -3.76 1.66
C GLN A 45 -5.17 -2.94 0.62
N LEU A 46 -4.14 -2.20 1.06
CA LEU A 46 -3.33 -1.38 0.17
C LEU A 46 -2.55 -2.24 -0.83
N ARG A 47 -1.99 -3.36 -0.36
CA ARG A 47 -1.25 -4.30 -1.21
C ARG A 47 -2.14 -4.86 -2.32
N SER A 48 -3.34 -5.35 -2.01
CA SER A 48 -4.27 -5.87 -3.02
C SER A 48 -4.54 -4.84 -4.11
N LYS A 49 -4.91 -3.62 -3.69
CA LYS A 49 -5.18 -2.52 -4.63
C LYS A 49 -3.97 -2.16 -5.49
N LEU A 50 -2.77 -2.13 -4.90
CA LEU A 50 -1.56 -1.85 -5.67
C LEU A 50 -1.22 -2.97 -6.65
N GLU A 51 -1.45 -4.22 -6.29
CA GLU A 51 -1.27 -5.37 -7.19
C GLU A 51 -2.26 -5.32 -8.36
N GLU A 52 -3.53 -4.99 -8.10
CA GLU A 52 -4.57 -4.77 -9.12
C GLU A 52 -4.19 -3.63 -10.10
N GLU A 53 -3.79 -2.48 -9.57
CA GLU A 53 -3.38 -1.32 -10.39
C GLU A 53 -2.12 -1.62 -11.21
N LEU A 54 -1.14 -2.33 -10.62
CA LEU A 54 0.07 -2.73 -11.32
C LEU A 54 -0.27 -3.70 -12.46
N TYR A 55 -1.18 -4.64 -12.23
CA TYR A 55 -1.65 -5.57 -13.25
C TYR A 55 -2.26 -4.84 -14.46
N LEU A 56 -3.14 -3.86 -14.22
CA LEU A 56 -3.74 -3.07 -15.30
C LEU A 56 -2.66 -2.26 -16.06
N LEU A 57 -1.73 -1.66 -15.32
CA LEU A 57 -0.66 -0.83 -15.90
C LEU A 57 0.33 -1.65 -16.73
N GLU A 58 0.69 -2.87 -16.29
CA GLU A 58 1.56 -3.77 -17.04
C GLU A 58 0.89 -4.23 -18.35
N ASN A 59 -0.41 -4.54 -18.32
CA ASN A 59 -1.16 -4.88 -19.54
C ASN A 59 -1.30 -3.68 -20.48
N ALA A 60 -1.53 -2.48 -19.96
CA ALA A 60 -1.56 -1.26 -20.77
C ALA A 60 -0.23 -0.96 -21.46
N GLN A 61 0.90 -1.35 -20.87
CA GLN A 61 2.23 -1.21 -21.48
C GLN A 61 2.56 -2.32 -22.47
N ALA A 62 2.04 -3.53 -22.25
CA ALA A 62 2.35 -4.70 -23.07
C ALA A 62 1.47 -4.79 -24.33
N LEU A 63 0.24 -4.31 -24.26
CA LEU A 63 -0.76 -4.40 -25.32
C LEU A 63 -0.78 -3.13 -26.18
N ASN A 64 -1.19 -3.27 -27.43
CA ASN A 64 -1.57 -2.10 -28.24
C ASN A 64 -2.98 -1.64 -27.83
N GLU A 65 -3.39 -0.46 -28.30
CA GLU A 65 -4.65 0.18 -27.89
C GLU A 65 -5.88 -0.72 -28.10
N GLU A 66 -6.02 -1.31 -29.29
CA GLU A 66 -7.13 -2.22 -29.62
C GLU A 66 -7.16 -3.47 -28.72
N ALA A 67 -6.01 -4.10 -28.48
CA ALA A 67 -5.94 -5.30 -27.64
C ALA A 67 -6.14 -4.98 -26.15
N TYR A 68 -5.75 -3.78 -25.70
CA TYR A 68 -5.98 -3.35 -24.33
C TYR A 68 -7.46 -3.07 -24.06
N GLU A 69 -8.18 -2.48 -25.02
CA GLU A 69 -9.64 -2.31 -24.93
C GLU A 69 -10.36 -3.67 -24.83
N GLU A 70 -10.02 -4.63 -25.70
CA GLU A 70 -10.58 -5.99 -25.63
C GLU A 70 -10.27 -6.67 -24.29
N PHE A 71 -9.04 -6.49 -23.78
CA PHE A 71 -8.65 -6.99 -22.46
C PHE A 71 -9.55 -6.44 -21.35
N LEU A 72 -9.83 -5.13 -21.32
CA LEU A 72 -10.69 -4.52 -20.29
C LEU A 72 -12.13 -5.05 -20.35
N GLU A 73 -12.65 -5.31 -21.55
CA GLU A 73 -13.98 -5.91 -21.71
C GLU A 73 -14.02 -7.33 -21.12
N ILE A 74 -13.03 -8.16 -21.42
CA ILE A 74 -12.92 -9.52 -20.92
C ILE A 74 -12.74 -9.53 -19.40
N GLU A 75 -11.86 -8.68 -18.87
CA GLU A 75 -11.55 -8.62 -17.44
C GLU A 75 -12.78 -8.27 -16.61
N SER A 76 -13.65 -7.37 -17.11
CA SER A 76 -14.90 -7.03 -16.45
C SER A 76 -15.82 -8.24 -16.25
N VAL A 77 -15.91 -9.12 -17.25
CA VAL A 77 -16.71 -10.35 -17.19
C VAL A 77 -16.04 -11.38 -16.29
N ALA A 78 -14.71 -11.49 -16.33
CA ALA A 78 -13.95 -12.41 -15.49
C ALA A 78 -14.09 -12.07 -13.99
N GLU A 79 -14.02 -10.79 -13.63
CA GLU A 79 -14.25 -10.33 -12.27
C GLU A 79 -15.66 -10.65 -11.77
N ASP A 80 -16.68 -10.47 -12.63
CA ASP A 80 -18.08 -10.75 -12.28
C ASP A 80 -18.34 -12.24 -12.04
N LEU A 81 -17.62 -13.13 -12.75
CA LEU A 81 -17.71 -14.58 -12.53
C LEU A 81 -16.94 -15.08 -11.30
N GLY A 82 -15.92 -14.34 -10.87
CA GLY A 82 -15.06 -14.68 -9.74
C GLY A 82 -15.58 -14.24 -8.36
N ARG A 83 -16.64 -13.40 -8.32
CA ARG A 83 -17.29 -12.90 -7.11
C ARG A 83 -18.46 -13.78 -6.66
#